data_AF-A0A1V6DWD3-F1
#
_entry.id   AF-A0A1V6DWD3-F1
#
_cell.length_a   1.000
_cell.length_b   1.000
_cell.length_c   1.000
_cell.angle_alpha   90.00
_cell.angle_beta   90.00
_cell.angle_gamma   90.00
#
_symmetry.space_group_name_H-M   'P 1'
#
loop_
_entity.id
_entity.type
_entity.pdbx_description
1 polymer ?
#
loop_
_entity_poly.entity_id
_entity_poly.type
_entity_poly.pdbx_seq_one_letter_code
_entity_poly.pdbx_strand_id
1 'polypeptide(L)' 'MDNRRKEQIALLLIKHQLREKGIRLTPNFRRGIGNEANSIGIPVDEAMEFAEIIVRELVEETFAKKSEA' A
#
# COMPACT_ATOMS: atom_id res chain seq x y z
N MET A 1 12.63 -10.96 -18.02
CA MET A 1 11.49 -10.25 -17.39
C MET A 1 11.76 -8.77 -17.46
N ASP A 2 10.86 -8.02 -18.07
CA ASP A 2 10.96 -6.57 -18.23
C ASP A 2 10.63 -5.81 -16.92
N ASN A 3 10.90 -4.51 -16.92
CA ASN A 3 10.72 -3.66 -15.73
C ASN A 3 9.23 -3.51 -15.35
N ARG A 4 8.33 -3.38 -16.32
CA ARG A 4 6.89 -3.31 -16.05
C ARG A 4 6.40 -4.57 -15.36
N ARG A 5 6.91 -5.74 -15.76
CA ARG A 5 6.58 -7.00 -15.10
C ARG A 5 7.13 -7.06 -13.67
N LYS A 6 8.33 -6.52 -13.40
CA LYS A 6 8.89 -6.42 -12.03
C LYS A 6 8.02 -5.53 -11.14
N GLU A 7 7.61 -4.37 -11.64
CA GLU A 7 6.76 -3.41 -10.91
C GLU A 7 5.41 -4.05 -10.53
N GLN A 8 4.77 -4.75 -11.46
CA GLN A 8 3.53 -5.49 -11.18
C GLN A 8 3.72 -6.55 -10.09
N ILE A 9 4.81 -7.31 -10.13
CA ILE A 9 5.10 -8.34 -9.12
C ILE A 9 5.36 -7.68 -7.75
N ALA A 10 6.09 -6.57 -7.71
CA ALA A 10 6.35 -5.84 -6.48
C ALA A 10 5.04 -5.37 -5.82
N LEU A 11 4.12 -4.80 -6.60
CA LEU A 11 2.81 -4.36 -6.11
C LEU A 11 1.98 -5.53 -5.54
N LEU A 12 1.93 -6.66 -6.25
CA LEU A 12 1.21 -7.85 -5.80
C LEU A 12 1.78 -8.41 -4.48
N LEU A 13 3.10 -8.46 -4.35
CA LEU A 13 3.77 -8.93 -3.14
C LEU A 13 3.50 -8.02 -1.95
N ILE A 14 3.56 -6.69 -2.14
CA ILE A 14 3.25 -5.73 -1.09
C ILE A 14 1.80 -5.88 -0.62
N LYS A 15 0.84 -5.93 -1.56
CA LYS A 15 -0.59 -6.13 -1.21
C LYS A 15 -0.79 -7.43 -0.43
N HIS A 16 -0.16 -8.54 -0.86
CA HIS A 16 -0.25 -9.81 -0.14
C HIS A 16 0.31 -9.71 1.29
N GLN A 17 1.49 -9.08 1.47
CA GLN A 17 2.08 -8.89 2.79
C GLN A 17 1.21 -8.02 3.70
N LEU A 18 0.58 -6.97 3.17
CA LEU A 18 -0.30 -6.10 3.94
C LEU A 18 -1.60 -6.79 4.36
N ARG A 19 -2.13 -7.70 3.53
CA ARG A 19 -3.27 -8.55 3.90
C ARG A 19 -2.92 -9.49 5.06
N GLU A 20 -1.76 -10.14 5.01
CA GLU A 20 -1.32 -11.10 6.04
C GLU A 20 -0.91 -10.41 7.35
N LYS A 21 -0.16 -9.30 7.26
CA LYS A 21 0.40 -8.62 8.45
C LYS A 21 -0.50 -7.51 9.00
N GLY A 22 -1.45 -7.02 8.20
CA GLY A 22 -2.29 -5.88 8.50
C GLY A 22 -1.57 -4.54 8.41
N ILE A 23 -2.35 -3.46 8.44
CA ILE A 23 -1.87 -2.07 8.45
C ILE A 23 -2.20 -1.45 9.80
N ARG A 24 -1.20 -0.87 10.46
CA ARG A 24 -1.39 -0.17 11.74
C ARG A 24 -1.51 1.33 11.54
N LEU A 25 -2.75 1.82 11.50
CA LEU A 25 -3.06 3.26 11.41
C LEU A 25 -2.92 3.95 12.78
N THR A 26 -1.67 4.08 13.23
CA THR A 26 -1.35 4.82 14.47
C THR A 26 -1.29 6.32 14.22
N PRO A 27 -1.34 7.18 15.27
CA PRO A 27 -1.12 8.62 15.12
C PRO A 27 0.21 8.98 14.43
N ASN A 28 1.21 8.10 14.50
CA ASN A 28 2.52 8.28 13.88
C ASN A 28 2.61 7.70 12.46
N PHE A 29 1.53 7.12 11.92
CA PHE A 29 1.54 6.45 10.62
C PHE A 29 2.07 7.35 9.50
N ARG A 30 1.55 8.57 9.37
CA ARG A 30 2.01 9.55 8.36
C ARG A 30 3.49 9.88 8.49
N ARG A 31 3.97 10.08 9.72
CA ARG A 31 5.40 10.33 10.00
C ARG A 31 6.25 9.13 9.62
N GLY A 32 5.76 7.91 9.89
CA GLY A 32 6.41 6.67 9.50
C GLY A 32 6.58 6.57 7.98
N ILE A 33 5.53 6.83 7.21
CA ILE A 33 5.59 6.87 5.74
C ILE A 33 6.59 7.92 5.26
N GLY A 34 6.57 9.13 5.82
CA GLY A 34 7.54 10.17 5.45
C GLY A 34 8.99 9.80 5.76
N ASN A 35 9.25 9.14 6.89
CA ASN A 35 10.59 8.65 7.22
C ASN A 35 11.06 7.56 6.26
N GLU A 36 10.18 6.61 5.94
CA GLU A 36 10.47 5.53 4.99
C GLU A 36 10.76 6.12 3.60
N ALA A 37 9.91 7.04 3.13
CA ALA A 37 10.05 7.72 1.86
C ALA A 37 11.42 8.39 1.70
N ASN A 38 11.82 9.17 2.71
CA ASN A 38 13.13 9.81 2.76
C ASN A 38 14.27 8.78 2.74
N SER A 39 14.12 7.65 3.43
CA SER A 39 15.17 6.62 3.53
C SER A 39 15.43 5.89 2.21
N ILE A 40 14.39 5.75 1.36
CA ILE A 40 14.49 5.09 0.06
C ILE A 40 14.57 6.08 -1.12
N GLY A 41 14.61 7.38 -0.83
CA GLY A 41 14.82 8.43 -1.82
C GLY A 41 13.61 8.76 -2.70
N ILE A 42 12.39 8.56 -2.19
CA ILE A 42 11.16 8.94 -2.89
C ILE A 42 10.55 10.21 -2.27
N PRO A 43 9.86 11.05 -3.07
CA PRO A 43 9.12 12.19 -2.53
C PRO A 43 8.08 11.74 -1.51
N VAL A 44 8.00 12.46 -0.38
CA VAL A 44 7.06 12.14 0.71
C VAL A 44 5.60 12.20 0.22
N ASP A 45 5.27 13.18 -0.63
CA ASP A 45 3.91 13.34 -1.14
C ASP A 45 3.50 12.16 -2.04
N GLU A 46 4.40 11.69 -2.91
CA GLU A 46 4.17 10.50 -3.75
C GLU A 46 4.01 9.23 -2.89
N ALA A 47 4.83 9.08 -1.85
CA ALA A 47 4.72 7.94 -0.92
C ALA A 47 3.39 7.95 -0.16
N MET A 48 2.92 9.14 0.23
CA MET A 48 1.64 9.33 0.91
C MET A 48 0.46 9.01 -0.01
N GLU A 49 0.50 9.49 -1.25
CA GLU A 49 -0.53 9.19 -2.25
C GLU A 49 -0.59 7.68 -2.54
N PHE A 50 0.57 7.06 -2.73
CA PHE A 50 0.66 5.61 -2.93
C PHE A 50 0.09 4.83 -1.74
N ALA A 51 0.47 5.20 -0.51
CA ALA A 51 -0.02 4.55 0.69
C ALA A 51 -1.55 4.70 0.84
N GLU A 52 -2.11 5.85 0.49
CA GLU A 52 -3.56 6.06 0.48
C GLU A 52 -4.27 5.12 -0.48
N ILE A 53 -3.78 5.03 -1.73
CA ILE A 53 -4.38 4.16 -2.76
C ILE A 53 -4.44 2.72 -2.28
N ILE A 54 -3.31 2.19 -1.78
CA ILE A 54 -3.24 0.81 -1.30
C ILE A 54 -4.17 0.57 -0.12
N VAL A 55 -4.17 1.47 0.87
CA VAL A 55 -5.05 1.34 2.05
C VAL A 55 -6.53 1.37 1.63
N ARG A 56 -6.90 2.28 0.73
CA ARG A 56 -8.27 2.41 0.21
C ARG A 56 -8.71 1.14 -0.51
N GLU A 57 -7.90 0.63 -1.42
CA GLU A 57 -8.19 -0.62 -2.14
C GLU A 57 -8.40 -1.79 -1.16
N LEU A 58 -7.54 -1.92 -0.14
CA LEU A 58 -7.67 -2.99 0.86
C LEU A 58 -8.95 -2.87 1.70
N VAL A 59 -9.35 -1.64 2.05
CA VAL A 59 -10.61 -1.37 2.74
C VAL A 59 -11.79 -1.73 1.84
N GLU A 60 -11.77 -1.30 0.58
CA GLU A 60 -12.81 -1.62 -0.40
C GLU A 60 -12.93 -3.13 -0.62
N GLU A 61 -11.81 -3.85 -0.80
CA GLU A 61 -11.80 -5.31 -0.90
C GLU A 61 -12.44 -5.99 0.33
N THR A 62 -12.18 -5.45 1.52
CA THR A 62 -12.66 -6.03 2.79
C THR A 62 -14.16 -5.82 3.01
N PHE A 63 -14.68 -4.65 2.65
CA PHE A 63 -16.07 -4.26 2.90
C PHE A 63 -16.96 -4.28 1.65
N ALA A 64 -16.41 -4.65 0.49
CA ALA A 64 -17.19 -4.84 -0.73
C ALA A 64 -18.36 -5.78 -0.43
N LYS A 65 -19.57 -5.32 -0.74
CA LYS A 65 -20.76 -6.16 -0.64
C LYS A 65 -20.52 -7.40 -1.49
N LYS A 66 -20.59 -8.60 -0.88
CA LYS A 66 -20.67 -9.84 -1.66
C LYS A 66 -21.81 -9.64 -2.65
N SER A 67 -21.54 -9.75 -3.95
CA SER A 67 -22.65 -9.95 -4.88
C SER A 67 -23.31 -11.26 -4.45
N GLU A 68 -24.59 -11.18 -4.09
CA GLU A 68 -25.41 -12.38 -3.86
C GLU A 68 -25.27 -13.26 -5.11
N ALA A 69 -24.74 -14.47 -4.89
CA ALA A 69 -24.63 -15.52 -5.91
C ALA A 69 -25.94 -16.30 -5.98
#